data_AF-A0A2R8ZWP9-F1
#
_entry.id   AF-A0A2R8ZWP9-F1
#
_cell.length_a   1.000
_cell.length_b   1.000
_cell.length_c   1.000
_cell.angle_alpha   90.00
_cell.angle_beta   90.00
_cell.angle_gamma   90.00
#
_symmetry.space_group_name_H-M   'P 1'
#
loop_
_entity.id
_entity.type
_entity.pdbx_description
1 polymer ?
#
loop_
_entity_poly.entity_id
_entity_poly.type
_entity_poly.pdbx_seq_one_letter_code
_entity_poly.pdbx_strand_id
1 'polypeptide(L)'
;ANNGPDGMEPEGIIESNWNEIVDSFDDMSFSESLLCGTYAHGFGKPSGYDVIAQAQSGTAKMATFAILILQQIELDLKVTQALVLAPTRELKVITALGDYMGVSCHACIRCINMCAKVQKLQMEAPHIIMGTPGRVSDMLNWRYLSPKYIKMFVLDEADEMLSHRFKDQICDIFQMLNSNTQVVLLSATIPSDVLEVTKKFMRDPIRILVKKEELTLKGIHQLYINVEQKEWKLDTTVKEDWLTQKMHAQDFTVSAMHGDMDQKERDVVMREYRSGSSRVLITTDLLWTVWP
;
A
#
# COMPACT_ATOMS: atom_id res chain seq x y z
N ALA A 1 43.94 18.49 -17.72
CA ALA A 1 43.90 18.80 -16.27
C ALA A 1 42.58 19.49 -15.98
N ASN A 2 41.70 18.85 -15.22
CA ASN A 2 40.56 19.48 -14.56
C ASN A 2 40.04 18.48 -13.52
N ASN A 3 40.75 18.38 -12.40
CA ASN A 3 40.34 17.52 -11.30
C ASN A 3 39.17 18.22 -10.60
N GLY A 4 37.99 17.62 -10.64
CA GLY A 4 36.96 17.93 -9.64
C GLY A 4 37.48 17.57 -8.24
N PRO A 5 36.91 18.14 -7.17
CA PRO A 5 37.32 17.80 -5.81
C PRO A 5 36.99 16.33 -5.52
N ASP A 6 38.01 15.55 -5.17
CA ASP A 6 37.82 14.20 -4.60
C ASP A 6 37.01 14.30 -3.30
N GLY A 7 35.98 13.45 -3.15
CA GLY A 7 35.26 13.28 -1.88
C GLY A 7 33.82 13.77 -1.80
N MET A 8 33.18 14.19 -2.90
CA MET A 8 31.71 14.31 -2.97
C MET A 8 31.10 13.15 -3.76
N GLU A 9 30.67 12.11 -3.03
CA GLU A 9 29.63 11.21 -3.52
C GLU A 9 28.31 12.00 -3.68
N PRO A 10 27.47 11.69 -4.69
CA PRO A 10 26.21 12.39 -4.90
C PRO A 10 25.21 12.07 -3.79
N GLU A 11 25.02 13.01 -2.86
CA GLU A 11 24.07 12.87 -1.74
C GLU A 11 22.67 12.44 -2.22
N GLY A 12 22.20 11.28 -1.73
CA GLY A 12 20.81 10.84 -1.88
C GLY A 12 20.53 9.80 -2.97
N ILE A 13 21.51 9.35 -3.76
CA ILE A 13 21.31 8.15 -4.59
C ILE A 13 21.47 6.91 -3.69
N ILE A 14 20.39 6.18 -3.44
CA ILE A 14 20.43 4.88 -2.75
C ILE A 14 20.29 3.77 -3.80
N GLU A 15 21.18 2.79 -3.71
CA GLU A 15 21.20 1.62 -4.59
C GLU A 15 20.54 0.39 -3.93
N SER A 16 20.22 -0.61 -4.76
CA SER A 16 19.82 -1.93 -4.30
C SER A 16 21.00 -2.62 -3.61
N ASN A 17 20.79 -3.22 -2.43
CA ASN A 17 21.81 -4.07 -1.77
C ASN A 17 21.53 -5.58 -1.94
N TRP A 18 20.50 -5.93 -2.71
CA TRP A 18 20.09 -7.31 -2.97
C TRP A 18 20.15 -7.64 -4.47
N ASN A 19 20.71 -8.81 -4.79
CA ASN A 19 20.98 -9.26 -6.16
C ASN A 19 20.52 -10.72 -6.42
N GLU A 20 19.97 -11.43 -5.43
CA GLU A 20 19.41 -12.77 -5.68
C GLU A 20 18.04 -12.65 -6.33
N ILE A 21 17.92 -13.16 -7.55
CA ILE A 21 16.68 -13.29 -8.32
C ILE A 21 16.32 -14.78 -8.34
N VAL A 22 15.02 -15.09 -8.22
CA VAL A 22 14.50 -16.46 -8.26
C VAL A 22 13.36 -16.51 -9.27
N ASP A 23 13.55 -17.29 -10.34
CA ASP A 23 12.73 -17.24 -11.55
C ASP A 23 11.45 -18.11 -11.48
N SER A 24 11.38 -19.12 -10.60
CA SER A 24 10.16 -19.91 -10.33
C SER A 24 9.73 -19.85 -8.87
N PHE A 25 8.42 -20.05 -8.62
CA PHE A 25 7.88 -20.27 -7.28
C PHE A 25 8.26 -21.63 -6.70
N ASP A 26 8.59 -22.62 -7.54
CA ASP A 26 9.04 -23.95 -7.09
C ASP A 26 10.43 -23.90 -6.43
N ASP A 27 11.27 -22.95 -6.85
CA ASP A 27 12.59 -22.69 -6.27
C ASP A 27 12.51 -21.88 -4.95
N MET A 28 11.40 -21.16 -4.75
CA MET A 28 11.09 -20.49 -3.50
C MET A 28 10.53 -21.54 -2.52
N SER A 29 11.20 -21.75 -1.37
CA SER A 29 10.85 -22.81 -0.40
C SER A 29 9.57 -22.49 0.41
N PHE A 30 8.45 -22.31 -0.28
CA PHE A 30 7.12 -22.08 0.27
C PHE A 30 6.50 -23.34 0.89
N SER A 31 5.45 -23.15 1.67
CA SER A 31 4.56 -24.23 2.10
C SER A 31 3.68 -24.72 0.94
N GLU A 32 3.38 -26.02 0.90
CA GLU A 32 2.54 -26.64 -0.15
C GLU A 32 1.14 -26.00 -0.23
N SER A 33 0.60 -25.56 0.92
CA SER A 33 -0.67 -24.84 1.03
C SER A 33 -0.64 -23.42 0.44
N LEU A 34 0.54 -22.80 0.35
CA LEU A 34 0.73 -21.47 -0.25
C LEU A 34 0.98 -21.58 -1.76
N LEU A 35 1.83 -22.53 -2.20
CA LEU A 35 2.13 -22.80 -3.61
C LEU A 35 0.86 -23.00 -4.46
N CYS A 36 -0.16 -23.67 -3.92
CA CYS A 36 -1.41 -23.91 -4.64
C CYS A 36 -2.26 -22.64 -4.90
N GLY A 37 -1.94 -21.51 -4.24
CA GLY A 37 -2.68 -20.25 -4.36
C GLY A 37 -1.98 -19.13 -5.14
N THR A 38 -0.71 -19.28 -5.54
CA THR A 38 0.17 -18.12 -5.81
C THR A 38 0.89 -18.15 -7.16
N TYR A 39 0.48 -17.26 -8.07
CA TYR A 39 1.27 -16.83 -9.24
C TYR A 39 1.60 -15.32 -9.10
N ALA A 40 2.56 -14.95 -8.25
CA ALA A 40 2.95 -13.55 -8.04
C ALA A 40 4.44 -13.40 -7.68
N HIS A 41 5.17 -12.61 -8.47
CA HIS A 41 6.63 -12.71 -8.63
C HIS A 41 7.47 -12.48 -7.37
N GLY A 42 8.50 -13.34 -7.22
CA GLY A 42 9.88 -12.86 -7.10
C GLY A 42 10.43 -12.55 -5.70
N PHE A 43 10.27 -13.41 -4.70
CA PHE A 43 11.02 -13.28 -3.42
C PHE A 43 11.64 -14.59 -2.95
N GLY A 44 12.97 -14.56 -2.78
CA GLY A 44 13.73 -15.65 -2.16
C GLY A 44 13.34 -15.92 -0.71
N LYS A 45 13.87 -17.03 -0.17
CA LYS A 45 13.54 -17.61 1.14
C LYS A 45 13.41 -16.53 2.26
N PRO A 46 12.26 -16.40 2.94
CA PRO A 46 11.97 -15.29 3.85
C PRO A 46 12.78 -15.38 5.14
N SER A 47 14.01 -14.88 5.08
CA SER A 47 14.86 -14.59 6.22
C SER A 47 14.35 -13.30 6.91
N GLY A 48 14.46 -13.25 8.24
CA GLY A 48 13.78 -12.25 9.09
C GLY A 48 14.37 -10.83 9.06
N TYR A 49 14.99 -10.41 7.96
CA TYR A 49 15.52 -9.06 7.76
C TYR A 49 14.40 -8.04 7.53
N ASP A 50 14.62 -6.79 7.91
CA ASP A 50 13.72 -5.71 7.49
C ASP A 50 13.90 -5.46 5.98
N VAL A 51 12.84 -5.08 5.26
CA VAL A 51 12.85 -4.99 3.78
C VAL A 51 12.25 -3.66 3.31
N ILE A 52 12.95 -2.96 2.42
CA ILE A 52 12.47 -1.83 1.62
C ILE A 52 12.35 -2.30 0.18
N ALA A 53 11.12 -2.40 -0.34
CA ALA A 53 10.84 -2.80 -1.71
C ALA A 53 10.13 -1.66 -2.46
N GLN A 54 10.81 -1.08 -3.44
CA GLN A 54 10.20 -0.13 -4.37
C GLN A 54 9.65 -0.88 -5.59
N ALA A 55 8.38 -0.63 -5.93
CA ALA A 55 7.76 -1.14 -7.14
C ALA A 55 6.66 -0.17 -7.60
N GLN A 56 6.28 -0.16 -8.88
CA GLN A 56 5.22 0.73 -9.36
C GLN A 56 3.85 0.36 -8.75
N SER A 57 2.84 1.21 -8.93
CA SER A 57 1.45 0.83 -8.64
C SER A 57 1.01 -0.30 -9.58
N GLY A 58 0.20 -1.24 -9.08
CA GLY A 58 -0.23 -2.44 -9.82
C GLY A 58 0.80 -3.56 -9.96
N THR A 59 2.06 -3.38 -9.54
CA THR A 59 3.15 -4.37 -9.72
C THR A 59 3.13 -5.50 -8.67
N ALA A 60 1.97 -6.11 -8.44
CA ALA A 60 1.75 -7.27 -7.56
C ALA A 60 2.19 -7.16 -6.07
N LYS A 61 2.56 -5.96 -5.57
CA LYS A 61 2.92 -5.68 -4.16
C LYS A 61 2.03 -6.40 -3.13
N MET A 62 0.71 -6.30 -3.31
CA MET A 62 -0.32 -7.01 -2.53
C MET A 62 0.00 -8.48 -2.33
N ALA A 63 0.26 -9.19 -3.44
CA ALA A 63 0.47 -10.62 -3.44
C ALA A 63 1.85 -10.96 -2.86
N THR A 64 2.88 -10.17 -3.16
CA THR A 64 4.19 -10.27 -2.51
C THR A 64 4.09 -10.24 -0.99
N PHE A 65 3.46 -9.23 -0.39
CA PHE A 65 3.36 -9.17 1.08
C PHE A 65 2.37 -10.18 1.65
N ALA A 66 1.29 -10.51 0.93
CA ALA A 66 0.37 -11.57 1.35
C ALA A 66 1.11 -12.91 1.47
N ILE A 67 1.92 -13.26 0.48
CA ILE A 67 2.77 -14.46 0.47
C ILE A 67 3.77 -14.43 1.64
N LEU A 68 4.49 -13.32 1.82
CA LEU A 68 5.48 -13.17 2.91
C LEU A 68 4.85 -13.30 4.30
N ILE A 69 3.67 -12.71 4.53
CA ILE A 69 2.94 -12.86 5.79
C ILE A 69 2.46 -14.30 5.96
N LEU A 70 1.72 -14.84 4.98
CA LEU A 70 1.06 -16.16 5.09
C LEU A 70 2.08 -17.29 5.32
N GLN A 71 3.27 -17.19 4.72
CA GLN A 71 4.38 -18.12 4.94
C GLN A 71 4.96 -18.09 6.37
N GLN A 72 4.68 -17.04 7.17
CA GLN A 72 5.12 -16.90 8.56
C GLN A 72 4.00 -17.06 9.61
N ILE A 73 2.74 -17.27 9.22
CA ILE A 73 1.63 -17.47 10.17
C ILE A 73 1.64 -18.90 10.73
N GLU A 74 1.65 -19.01 12.06
CA GLU A 74 1.40 -20.27 12.78
C GLU A 74 -0.11 -20.43 12.99
N LEU A 75 -0.73 -21.37 12.27
CA LEU A 75 -2.18 -21.57 12.30
C LEU A 75 -2.72 -22.00 13.67
N ASP A 76 -1.95 -22.73 14.47
CA ASP A 76 -2.40 -23.20 15.79
C ASP A 76 -2.46 -22.06 16.82
N LEU A 77 -1.68 -20.99 16.63
CA LEU A 77 -1.56 -19.90 17.57
C LEU A 77 -2.59 -18.79 17.28
N LYS A 78 -3.78 -18.91 17.89
CA LYS A 78 -4.91 -17.96 17.76
C LYS A 78 -4.65 -16.61 18.46
N VAL A 79 -3.74 -15.84 17.87
CA VAL A 79 -3.32 -14.48 18.25
C VAL A 79 -2.93 -13.72 16.98
N THR A 80 -2.97 -12.39 17.01
CA THR A 80 -2.45 -11.58 15.90
C THR A 80 -0.91 -11.68 15.84
N GLN A 81 -0.42 -12.12 14.68
CA GLN A 81 0.98 -12.38 14.37
C GLN A 81 1.54 -11.42 13.30
N ALA A 82 0.68 -10.84 12.46
CA ALA A 82 1.06 -9.83 11.48
C ALA A 82 0.13 -8.62 11.49
N LEU A 83 0.70 -7.44 11.23
CA LEU A 83 -0.01 -6.16 11.18
C LEU A 83 0.32 -5.42 9.88
N VAL A 84 -0.71 -5.05 9.11
CA VAL A 84 -0.59 -4.33 7.84
C VAL A 84 -1.22 -2.94 7.93
N LEU A 85 -0.48 -1.92 7.55
CA LEU A 85 -0.99 -0.56 7.34
C LEU A 85 -1.06 -0.27 5.84
N ALA A 86 -2.25 0.09 5.35
CA ALA A 86 -2.50 0.39 3.92
C ALA A 86 -3.67 1.39 3.73
N PRO A 87 -3.70 2.20 2.64
CA PRO A 87 -4.69 3.26 2.40
C PRO A 87 -6.10 2.78 1.94
N THR A 88 -6.56 1.61 2.43
CA THR A 88 -7.97 1.15 2.53
C THR A 88 -8.65 0.36 1.40
N ARG A 89 -8.03 0.06 0.25
CA ARG A 89 -8.69 -0.77 -0.81
C ARG A 89 -8.18 -2.20 -0.98
N GLU A 90 -6.88 -2.41 -0.83
CA GLU A 90 -6.16 -3.58 -1.38
C GLU A 90 -6.31 -4.88 -0.52
N LEU A 91 -6.91 -4.79 0.67
CA LEU A 91 -6.94 -5.86 1.69
C LEU A 91 -7.70 -7.16 1.31
N LYS A 92 -8.36 -7.21 0.15
CA LYS A 92 -9.15 -8.38 -0.28
C LYS A 92 -8.28 -9.57 -0.69
N VAL A 93 -7.11 -9.33 -1.28
CA VAL A 93 -6.24 -10.39 -1.83
C VAL A 93 -5.75 -11.32 -0.72
N ILE A 94 -5.17 -10.74 0.34
CA ILE A 94 -4.69 -11.46 1.52
C ILE A 94 -5.82 -12.08 2.36
N THR A 95 -7.05 -11.55 2.27
CA THR A 95 -8.22 -12.22 2.86
C THR A 95 -8.56 -13.50 2.08
N ALA A 96 -8.65 -13.43 0.75
CA ALA A 96 -8.98 -14.60 -0.08
C ALA A 96 -7.90 -15.70 -0.06
N LEU A 97 -6.62 -15.32 -0.05
CA LEU A 97 -5.51 -16.26 0.14
C LEU A 97 -5.50 -16.83 1.57
N GLY A 98 -5.80 -16.00 2.56
CA GLY A 98 -5.91 -16.42 3.96
C GLY A 98 -7.02 -17.44 4.19
N ASP A 99 -8.22 -17.21 3.62
CA ASP A 99 -9.36 -18.13 3.70
C ASP A 99 -9.01 -19.53 3.16
N TYR A 100 -8.25 -19.61 2.06
CA TYR A 100 -7.77 -20.88 1.50
C TYR A 100 -6.82 -21.64 2.44
N MET A 101 -5.98 -20.91 3.19
CA MET A 101 -5.02 -21.46 4.16
C MET A 101 -5.58 -21.60 5.59
N GLY A 102 -6.85 -21.22 5.84
CA GLY A 102 -7.43 -21.17 7.19
C GLY A 102 -6.92 -20.01 8.07
N VAL A 103 -6.26 -19.02 7.48
CA VAL A 103 -5.75 -17.83 8.15
C VAL A 103 -6.85 -16.78 8.27
N SER A 104 -7.42 -16.65 9.46
CA SER A 104 -8.32 -15.53 9.82
C SER A 104 -7.62 -14.17 9.70
N CYS A 105 -8.23 -13.27 8.92
CA CYS A 105 -7.80 -11.91 8.63
C CYS A 105 -8.88 -10.89 9.06
N HIS A 106 -8.51 -9.73 9.60
CA HIS A 106 -9.47 -8.68 9.97
C HIS A 106 -9.09 -7.28 9.46
N ALA A 107 -10.05 -6.61 8.81
CA ALA A 107 -9.90 -5.27 8.25
C ALA A 107 -10.52 -4.17 9.13
N CYS A 108 -9.66 -3.36 9.74
CA CYS A 108 -9.95 -2.25 10.65
C CYS A 108 -10.20 -0.92 9.92
N ILE A 109 -10.88 -0.97 8.77
CA ILE A 109 -11.23 0.22 7.99
C ILE A 109 -12.49 0.90 8.56
N ARG A 110 -12.42 2.23 8.71
CA ARG A 110 -13.52 3.20 8.90
C ARG A 110 -14.73 2.71 9.70
N CYS A 111 -14.53 2.29 10.95
CA CYS A 111 -15.61 1.77 11.79
C CYS A 111 -16.50 2.88 12.38
N ILE A 112 -17.82 2.68 12.34
CA ILE A 112 -18.85 3.55 12.96
C ILE A 112 -19.21 3.09 14.38
N ASN A 113 -19.11 1.78 14.66
CA ASN A 113 -19.39 1.18 15.97
C ASN A 113 -18.21 0.34 16.46
N MET A 114 -17.35 0.93 17.30
CA MET A 114 -16.18 0.26 17.88
C MET A 114 -16.58 -0.96 18.72
N CYS A 115 -17.43 -0.77 19.74
CA CYS A 115 -17.70 -1.78 20.79
C CYS A 115 -18.14 -3.16 20.26
N ALA A 116 -19.02 -3.18 19.25
CA ALA A 116 -19.52 -4.42 18.65
C ALA A 116 -18.44 -5.19 17.86
N LYS A 117 -17.50 -4.48 17.19
CA LYS A 117 -16.37 -5.12 16.52
C LYS A 117 -15.29 -5.59 17.50
N VAL A 118 -15.10 -4.91 18.63
CA VAL A 118 -14.10 -5.28 19.65
C VAL A 118 -14.39 -6.65 20.24
N GLN A 119 -15.64 -6.90 20.65
CA GLN A 119 -16.06 -8.22 21.14
C GLN A 119 -15.82 -9.31 20.09
N LYS A 120 -16.20 -9.03 18.82
CA LYS A 120 -15.99 -9.95 17.70
C LYS A 120 -14.49 -10.24 17.47
N LEU A 121 -13.62 -9.23 17.52
CA LEU A 121 -12.18 -9.37 17.31
C LEU A 121 -11.49 -10.11 18.48
N GLN A 122 -11.96 -9.92 19.71
CA GLN A 122 -11.52 -10.68 20.89
C GLN A 122 -12.00 -12.15 20.86
N MET A 123 -13.13 -12.44 20.20
CA MET A 123 -13.63 -13.81 20.01
C MET A 123 -12.96 -14.54 18.82
N GLU A 124 -12.72 -13.86 17.71
CA GLU A 124 -12.13 -14.46 16.49
C GLU A 124 -10.60 -14.57 16.55
N ALA A 125 -9.94 -13.72 17.35
CA ALA A 125 -8.48 -13.68 17.54
C ALA A 125 -7.68 -13.78 16.22
N PRO A 126 -7.93 -12.89 15.24
CA PRO A 126 -7.41 -12.99 13.88
C PRO A 126 -5.87 -12.95 13.84
N HIS A 127 -5.27 -13.83 13.03
CA HIS A 127 -3.81 -13.92 12.90
C HIS A 127 -3.22 -12.71 12.17
N ILE A 128 -3.99 -12.09 11.27
CA ILE A 128 -3.58 -10.90 10.52
C ILE A 128 -4.59 -9.77 10.78
N ILE A 129 -4.09 -8.61 11.22
CA ILE A 129 -4.87 -7.36 11.32
C ILE A 129 -4.36 -6.35 10.31
N MET A 130 -5.29 -5.61 9.69
CA MET A 130 -5.01 -4.72 8.58
C MET A 130 -5.84 -3.44 8.70
N GLY A 131 -5.29 -2.25 8.47
CA GLY A 131 -6.10 -1.03 8.55
C GLY A 131 -5.38 0.29 8.30
N THR A 132 -6.05 1.41 8.60
CA THR A 132 -5.40 2.73 8.58
C THR A 132 -4.63 2.97 9.88
N PRO A 133 -3.57 3.81 9.86
CA PRO A 133 -2.75 4.08 11.04
C PRO A 133 -3.58 4.53 12.24
N GLY A 134 -4.42 5.56 12.09
CA GLY A 134 -5.28 6.04 13.19
C GLY A 134 -6.17 4.96 13.81
N ARG A 135 -6.75 4.03 13.03
CA ARG A 135 -7.62 2.97 13.57
C ARG A 135 -6.85 1.80 14.19
N VAL A 136 -5.65 1.52 13.72
CA VAL A 136 -4.74 0.55 14.37
C VAL A 136 -4.19 1.14 15.68
N SER A 137 -3.83 2.43 15.68
CA SER A 137 -3.40 3.17 16.86
C SER A 137 -4.51 3.24 17.92
N ASP A 138 -5.77 3.55 17.54
CA ASP A 138 -6.94 3.46 18.44
C ASP A 138 -6.98 2.09 19.16
N MET A 139 -6.86 1.00 18.40
CA MET A 139 -6.99 -0.38 18.92
C MET A 139 -5.83 -0.82 19.81
N LEU A 140 -4.60 -0.40 19.51
CA LEU A 140 -3.43 -0.66 20.36
C LEU A 140 -3.52 0.15 21.66
N ASN A 141 -3.82 1.45 21.58
CA ASN A 141 -3.94 2.33 22.73
C ASN A 141 -5.07 1.91 23.69
N TRP A 142 -6.22 1.50 23.15
CA TRP A 142 -7.35 0.99 23.95
C TRP A 142 -7.21 -0.49 24.34
N ARG A 143 -6.07 -1.12 24.03
CA ARG A 143 -5.74 -2.54 24.35
C ARG A 143 -6.73 -3.56 23.77
N TYR A 144 -7.39 -3.21 22.67
CA TYR A 144 -8.23 -4.11 21.88
C TYR A 144 -7.38 -5.02 20.97
N LEU A 145 -6.17 -4.57 20.63
CA LEU A 145 -5.11 -5.37 20.02
C LEU A 145 -3.94 -5.50 21.03
N SER A 146 -3.43 -6.73 21.20
CA SER A 146 -2.17 -6.97 21.92
C SER A 146 -1.02 -7.08 20.93
N PRO A 147 0.04 -6.24 21.02
CA PRO A 147 1.19 -6.32 20.13
C PRO A 147 2.14 -7.50 20.45
N LYS A 148 1.93 -8.20 21.58
CA LYS A 148 2.86 -9.17 22.16
C LYS A 148 3.37 -10.23 21.17
N TYR A 149 2.52 -10.70 20.25
CA TYR A 149 2.84 -11.79 19.32
C TYR A 149 3.06 -11.33 17.87
N ILE A 150 3.06 -10.02 17.61
CA ILE A 150 3.25 -9.49 16.25
C ILE A 150 4.71 -9.69 15.82
N LYS A 151 4.92 -10.63 14.90
CA LYS A 151 6.20 -11.01 14.29
C LYS A 151 6.56 -10.07 13.14
N MET A 152 5.58 -9.65 12.36
CA MET A 152 5.76 -8.85 11.14
C MET A 152 4.86 -7.61 11.14
N PHE A 153 5.43 -6.49 10.70
CA PHE A 153 4.77 -5.21 10.47
C PHE A 153 5.00 -4.79 9.01
N VAL A 154 3.92 -4.65 8.25
CA VAL A 154 3.96 -4.27 6.84
C VAL A 154 3.36 -2.88 6.67
N LEU A 155 4.09 -2.01 5.99
CA LEU A 155 3.65 -0.68 5.58
C LEU A 155 3.60 -0.62 4.05
N ASP A 156 2.39 -0.63 3.50
CA ASP A 156 2.16 -0.50 2.07
C ASP A 156 1.87 0.96 1.68
N GLU A 157 2.18 1.32 0.44
CA GLU A 157 2.14 2.68 -0.12
C GLU A 157 2.76 3.72 0.84
N ALA A 158 3.98 3.41 1.27
CA ALA A 158 4.68 4.11 2.34
C ALA A 158 5.05 5.57 2.04
N ASP A 159 5.14 5.97 0.77
CA ASP A 159 5.28 7.37 0.36
C ASP A 159 4.02 8.19 0.66
N GLU A 160 2.83 7.60 0.53
CA GLU A 160 1.60 8.25 0.98
C GLU A 160 1.45 8.20 2.50
N MET A 161 1.76 7.06 3.10
CA MET A 161 1.50 6.80 4.51
C MET A 161 2.48 7.52 5.43
N LEU A 162 3.75 7.65 5.05
CA LEU A 162 4.77 8.43 5.78
C LEU A 162 4.76 9.92 5.42
N SER A 163 3.80 10.37 4.61
CA SER A 163 3.52 11.79 4.43
C SER A 163 3.13 12.47 5.76
N HIS A 164 3.05 13.80 5.75
CA HIS A 164 2.71 14.66 6.89
C HIS A 164 1.37 14.34 7.61
N ARG A 165 0.57 13.39 7.11
CA ARG A 165 -0.75 13.03 7.67
C ARG A 165 -0.72 11.89 8.69
N PHE A 166 0.16 10.90 8.52
CA PHE A 166 0.18 9.70 9.37
C PHE A 166 1.57 9.31 9.90
N LYS A 167 2.64 10.01 9.51
CA LYS A 167 4.03 9.81 9.97
C LYS A 167 4.13 9.56 11.49
N ASP A 168 3.55 10.44 12.30
CA ASP A 168 3.59 10.33 13.77
C ASP A 168 2.79 9.12 14.28
N GLN A 169 1.58 8.89 13.76
CA GLN A 169 0.76 7.72 14.13
C GLN A 169 1.45 6.38 13.81
N ILE A 170 2.25 6.33 12.75
CA ILE A 170 3.02 5.14 12.36
C ILE A 170 4.24 4.98 13.28
N CYS A 171 4.88 6.07 13.70
CA CYS A 171 5.94 6.06 14.71
C CYS A 171 5.41 5.59 16.09
N ASP A 172 4.21 6.02 16.48
CA ASP A 172 3.54 5.59 17.71
C ASP A 172 3.23 4.09 17.66
N ILE A 173 2.61 3.61 16.57
CA ILE A 173 2.33 2.18 16.36
C ILE A 173 3.61 1.37 16.49
N PHE A 174 4.70 1.77 15.82
CA PHE A 174 5.97 1.05 15.88
C PHE A 174 6.55 0.99 17.30
N GLN A 175 6.47 2.08 18.08
CA GLN A 175 6.89 2.10 19.49
C GLN A 175 6.08 1.16 20.40
N MET A 176 4.89 0.73 19.98
CA MET A 176 4.07 -0.26 20.69
C MET A 176 4.38 -1.71 20.28
N LEU A 177 5.16 -1.94 19.22
CA LEU A 177 5.56 -3.28 18.75
C LEU A 177 6.81 -3.79 19.49
N ASN A 178 7.13 -5.07 19.30
CA ASN A 178 8.34 -5.65 19.88
C ASN A 178 9.59 -5.21 19.10
N SER A 179 10.73 -5.05 19.77
CA SER A 179 12.05 -4.79 19.14
C SER A 179 12.49 -5.82 18.10
N ASN A 180 11.86 -7.00 18.12
CA ASN A 180 12.18 -8.12 17.25
C ASN A 180 11.27 -8.19 16.01
N THR A 181 10.19 -7.42 15.95
CA THR A 181 9.23 -7.43 14.83
C THR A 181 9.93 -7.06 13.52
N GLN A 182 9.78 -7.91 12.50
CA GLN A 182 10.27 -7.69 11.13
C GLN A 182 9.45 -6.58 10.47
N VAL A 183 10.11 -5.60 9.86
CA VAL A 183 9.47 -4.47 9.16
C VAL A 183 9.62 -4.64 7.66
N VAL A 184 8.50 -4.67 6.95
CA VAL A 184 8.45 -4.67 5.48
C VAL A 184 7.81 -3.36 5.02
N LEU A 185 8.49 -2.61 4.16
CA LEU A 185 8.02 -1.36 3.57
C LEU A 185 7.92 -1.50 2.06
N LEU A 186 6.74 -1.19 1.53
CA LEU A 186 6.42 -1.19 0.11
C LEU A 186 5.99 0.21 -0.33
N SER A 187 6.50 0.68 -1.47
CA SER A 187 6.32 2.07 -1.89
C SER A 187 6.40 2.23 -3.41
N ALA A 188 5.75 3.26 -3.97
CA ALA A 188 5.93 3.61 -5.39
C ALA A 188 7.21 4.43 -5.60
N THR A 189 7.43 5.39 -4.72
CA THR A 189 8.60 6.25 -4.64
C THR A 189 9.26 6.13 -3.28
N ILE A 190 10.58 6.39 -3.21
CA ILE A 190 11.35 6.36 -1.96
C ILE A 190 12.01 7.74 -1.79
N PRO A 191 11.26 8.78 -1.36
CA PRO A 191 11.82 10.11 -1.10
C PRO A 191 12.66 10.13 0.19
N SER A 192 13.42 11.23 0.38
CA SER A 192 14.18 11.54 1.59
C SER A 192 13.39 11.28 2.88
N ASP A 193 12.14 11.72 2.91
CA ASP A 193 11.29 11.77 4.10
C ASP A 193 10.82 10.38 4.55
N VAL A 194 10.70 9.45 3.59
CA VAL A 194 10.49 8.01 3.85
C VAL A 194 11.78 7.39 4.38
N LEU A 195 12.94 7.72 3.77
CA LEU A 195 14.25 7.19 4.14
C LEU A 195 14.75 7.66 5.51
N GLU A 196 14.45 8.89 5.92
CA GLU A 196 14.69 9.35 7.29
C GLU A 196 13.89 8.56 8.33
N VAL A 197 12.72 8.07 7.93
CA VAL A 197 11.80 7.35 8.81
C VAL A 197 12.16 5.87 8.88
N THR A 198 12.55 5.23 7.78
CA THR A 198 13.10 3.86 7.83
C THR A 198 14.35 3.76 8.70
N LYS A 199 15.26 4.74 8.64
CA LYS A 199 16.45 4.84 9.51
C LYS A 199 16.14 4.85 11.02
N LYS A 200 14.88 5.08 11.44
CA LYS A 200 14.47 5.09 12.86
C LYS A 200 13.89 3.76 13.34
N PHE A 201 13.41 2.90 12.43
CA PHE A 201 12.70 1.67 12.81
C PHE A 201 13.17 0.39 12.10
N MET A 202 14.01 0.48 11.05
CA MET A 202 14.57 -0.68 10.36
C MET A 202 16.00 -0.97 10.80
N ARG A 203 16.34 -2.26 10.90
CA ARG A 203 17.63 -2.80 11.33
C ARG A 203 18.31 -3.41 10.11
N ASP A 204 19.27 -2.66 9.55
CA ASP A 204 20.03 -2.99 8.34
C ASP A 204 19.17 -3.60 7.19
N PRO A 205 18.18 -2.84 6.67
CA PRO A 205 17.20 -3.41 5.77
C PRO A 205 17.78 -3.81 4.41
N ILE A 206 17.29 -4.93 3.89
CA ILE A 206 17.36 -5.31 2.48
C ILE A 206 16.65 -4.22 1.67
N ARG A 207 17.25 -3.76 0.58
CA ARG A 207 16.75 -2.69 -0.29
C ARG A 207 16.71 -3.22 -1.72
N ILE A 208 15.50 -3.31 -2.25
CA ILE A 208 15.20 -3.68 -3.64
C ILE A 208 14.60 -2.44 -4.28
N LEU A 209 15.42 -1.76 -5.09
CA LEU A 209 15.08 -0.45 -5.66
C LEU A 209 15.09 -0.51 -7.19
N VAL A 210 13.99 -0.10 -7.82
CA VAL A 210 13.83 -0.02 -9.27
C VAL A 210 14.57 1.21 -9.79
N LYS A 211 15.36 1.04 -10.86
CA LYS A 211 16.13 2.15 -11.44
C LYS A 211 15.18 3.22 -11.99
N LYS A 212 15.56 4.49 -11.79
CA LYS A 212 14.72 5.67 -12.08
C LYS A 212 14.24 5.76 -13.53
N GLU A 213 15.00 5.16 -14.46
CA GLU A 213 14.72 5.07 -15.89
C GLU A 213 13.59 4.08 -16.24
N GLU A 214 13.27 3.14 -15.35
CA GLU A 214 12.22 2.13 -15.52
C GLU A 214 10.89 2.50 -14.83
N LEU A 215 10.87 3.62 -14.09
CA LEU A 215 9.68 4.09 -13.38
C LEU A 215 8.57 4.62 -14.31
N THR A 216 8.84 4.85 -15.59
CA THR A 216 7.80 5.11 -16.60
C THR A 216 7.18 3.78 -17.06
N LEU A 217 5.86 3.64 -16.87
CA LEU A 217 5.11 2.47 -17.33
C LEU A 217 5.19 2.36 -18.86
N LYS A 218 5.88 1.31 -19.35
CA LYS A 218 6.06 1.00 -20.78
C LYS A 218 4.69 0.77 -21.44
N GLY A 219 4.15 1.82 -22.04
CA GLY A 219 2.80 1.85 -22.65
C GLY A 219 2.04 3.16 -22.42
N ILE A 220 2.41 3.98 -21.41
CA ILE A 220 1.80 5.29 -21.19
C ILE A 220 2.53 6.37 -21.98
N HIS A 221 1.92 6.83 -23.08
CA HIS A 221 2.40 8.00 -23.81
C HIS A 221 2.00 9.30 -23.09
N GLN A 222 2.95 9.85 -22.34
CA GLN A 222 2.78 11.16 -21.70
C GLN A 222 2.89 12.28 -22.74
N LEU A 223 1.86 13.13 -22.82
CA LEU A 223 1.80 14.31 -23.67
C LEU A 223 1.48 15.53 -22.80
N TYR A 224 2.06 16.68 -23.14
CA TYR A 224 1.67 17.97 -22.55
C TYR A 224 1.20 18.92 -23.66
N ILE A 225 0.23 19.77 -23.32
CA ILE A 225 -0.20 20.89 -24.15
C ILE A 225 0.22 22.14 -23.41
N ASN A 226 1.06 22.97 -24.04
CA ASN A 226 1.37 24.29 -23.49
C ASN A 226 0.14 25.21 -23.65
N VAL A 227 -0.14 26.02 -22.64
CA VAL A 227 -1.33 26.87 -22.59
C VAL A 227 -0.88 28.27 -22.19
N GLU A 228 -0.98 29.22 -23.13
CA GLU A 228 -0.35 30.55 -23.01
C GLU A 228 -0.99 31.41 -21.92
N GLN A 229 -2.32 31.34 -21.76
CA GLN A 229 -3.07 32.11 -20.77
C GLN A 229 -3.49 31.22 -19.60
N LYS A 230 -3.32 31.73 -18.38
CA LYS A 230 -3.71 30.99 -17.16
C LYS A 230 -5.23 30.81 -17.09
N GLU A 231 -6.02 31.77 -17.59
CA GLU A 231 -7.49 31.65 -17.66
C GLU A 231 -7.99 30.46 -18.50
N TRP A 232 -7.18 29.93 -19.43
CA TRP A 232 -7.56 28.74 -20.22
C TRP A 232 -7.34 27.44 -19.42
N LYS A 233 -6.64 27.50 -18.27
CA LYS A 233 -6.63 26.44 -17.26
C LYS A 233 -7.76 26.70 -16.26
N LEU A 234 -8.90 26.05 -16.48
CA LEU A 234 -10.04 26.05 -15.54
C LEU A 234 -9.60 25.62 -14.12
N ASP A 235 -10.25 26.14 -13.07
CA ASP A 235 -9.91 25.88 -11.65
C ASP A 235 -10.50 24.55 -11.09
N THR A 236 -9.78 23.88 -10.20
CA THR A 236 -9.98 22.44 -9.87
C THR A 236 -11.34 22.04 -9.31
N THR A 237 -11.91 22.75 -8.34
CA THR A 237 -13.19 22.33 -7.76
C THR A 237 -14.39 22.70 -8.64
N VAL A 238 -14.31 23.80 -9.38
CA VAL A 238 -15.35 24.20 -10.36
C VAL A 238 -15.24 23.36 -11.65
N LYS A 239 -14.05 22.82 -11.96
CA LYS A 239 -13.81 21.97 -13.13
C LYS A 239 -14.69 20.74 -13.18
N GLU A 240 -14.87 20.03 -12.07
CA GLU A 240 -15.48 18.69 -12.11
C GLU A 240 -16.94 18.74 -12.59
N ASP A 241 -17.81 19.48 -11.90
CA ASP A 241 -19.21 19.66 -12.30
C ASP A 241 -19.34 20.33 -13.67
N TRP A 242 -18.57 21.39 -13.92
CA TRP A 242 -18.63 22.14 -15.18
C TRP A 242 -18.22 21.31 -16.39
N LEU A 243 -17.14 20.52 -16.25
CA LEU A 243 -16.64 19.66 -17.33
C LEU A 243 -17.60 18.49 -17.58
N THR A 244 -18.13 17.89 -16.51
CA THR A 244 -19.15 16.84 -16.59
C THR A 244 -20.40 17.33 -17.34
N GLN A 245 -20.94 18.50 -16.95
CA GLN A 245 -22.06 19.13 -17.65
C GLN A 245 -21.74 19.48 -19.11
N LYS A 246 -20.54 20.04 -19.37
CA LYS A 246 -20.08 20.37 -20.74
C LYS A 246 -19.95 19.16 -21.65
N MET A 247 -19.46 18.04 -21.12
CA MET A 247 -19.28 16.81 -21.88
C MET A 247 -20.61 16.09 -22.10
N HIS A 248 -21.52 16.07 -21.12
CA HIS A 248 -22.90 15.62 -21.34
C HIS A 248 -23.65 16.49 -22.37
N ALA A 249 -23.43 17.80 -22.38
CA ALA A 249 -23.96 18.71 -23.41
C ALA A 249 -23.31 18.55 -24.80
N GLN A 250 -22.39 17.58 -24.95
CA GLN A 250 -21.78 17.14 -26.21
C GLN A 250 -21.96 15.62 -26.41
N ASP A 251 -23.00 15.03 -25.81
CA ASP A 251 -23.39 13.61 -25.91
C ASP A 251 -22.32 12.59 -25.46
N PHE A 252 -21.33 13.00 -24.65
CA PHE A 252 -20.38 12.06 -24.05
C PHE A 252 -20.96 11.34 -22.83
N THR A 253 -20.73 10.02 -22.76
CA THR A 253 -21.04 9.20 -21.58
C THR A 253 -19.92 9.32 -20.54
N VAL A 254 -20.11 10.25 -19.59
CA VAL A 254 -19.16 10.58 -18.52
C VAL A 254 -19.72 10.14 -17.16
N SER A 255 -18.84 9.76 -16.24
CA SER A 255 -19.13 9.72 -14.80
C SER A 255 -18.16 10.65 -14.06
N ALA A 256 -18.58 11.22 -12.93
CA ALA A 256 -17.78 12.08 -12.06
C ALA A 256 -17.60 11.45 -10.66
N MET A 257 -16.55 11.81 -9.94
CA MET A 257 -16.26 11.30 -8.60
C MET A 257 -15.42 12.28 -7.77
N HIS A 258 -16.03 12.87 -6.72
CA HIS A 258 -15.40 13.87 -5.86
C HIS A 258 -15.24 13.45 -4.39
N GLY A 259 -14.45 14.21 -3.64
CA GLY A 259 -14.01 13.93 -2.27
C GLY A 259 -15.11 13.80 -1.20
N ASP A 260 -16.29 14.36 -1.44
CA ASP A 260 -17.40 14.40 -0.47
C ASP A 260 -18.45 13.28 -0.66
N MET A 261 -18.41 12.57 -1.79
CA MET A 261 -19.35 11.48 -2.10
C MET A 261 -19.32 10.33 -1.07
N ASP A 262 -20.47 9.70 -0.88
CA ASP A 262 -20.62 8.48 -0.09
C ASP A 262 -19.93 7.28 -0.78
N GLN A 263 -19.55 6.28 0.02
CA GLN A 263 -18.77 5.14 -0.47
C GLN A 263 -19.54 4.25 -1.46
N LYS A 264 -20.86 4.13 -1.29
CA LYS A 264 -21.73 3.37 -2.20
C LYS A 264 -21.89 4.10 -3.53
N GLU A 265 -22.01 5.42 -3.50
CA GLU A 265 -22.09 6.26 -4.71
C GLU A 265 -20.82 6.08 -5.57
N ARG A 266 -19.63 6.14 -4.95
CA ARG A 266 -18.35 5.81 -5.60
C ARG A 266 -18.29 4.38 -6.15
N ASP A 267 -18.85 3.41 -5.44
CA ASP A 267 -18.89 2.00 -5.84
C ASP A 267 -19.96 1.69 -6.91
N VAL A 268 -20.85 2.65 -7.21
CA VAL A 268 -21.75 2.65 -8.38
C VAL A 268 -21.06 3.31 -9.56
N VAL A 269 -20.53 4.53 -9.42
CA VAL A 269 -19.78 5.24 -10.48
C VAL A 269 -18.64 4.39 -11.05
N MET A 270 -17.84 3.78 -10.19
CA MET A 270 -16.74 2.91 -10.64
C MET A 270 -17.21 1.60 -11.28
N ARG A 271 -18.45 1.16 -11.00
CA ARG A 271 -19.05 0.01 -11.67
C ARG A 271 -19.49 0.37 -13.07
N GLU A 272 -20.15 1.52 -13.25
CA GLU A 272 -20.58 2.05 -14.55
C GLU A 272 -19.40 2.32 -15.48
N TYR A 273 -18.30 2.87 -14.94
CA TYR A 273 -17.07 3.07 -15.69
C TYR A 273 -16.40 1.74 -16.07
N ARG A 274 -16.24 0.81 -15.11
CA ARG A 274 -15.65 -0.52 -15.38
C ARG A 274 -16.53 -1.42 -16.26
N SER A 275 -17.85 -1.21 -16.33
CA SER A 275 -18.73 -1.88 -17.30
C SER A 275 -18.75 -1.24 -18.68
N GLY A 276 -18.06 -0.11 -18.88
CA GLY A 276 -18.07 0.67 -20.12
C GLY A 276 -19.38 1.41 -20.38
N SER A 277 -20.23 1.56 -19.36
CA SER A 277 -21.47 2.33 -19.43
C SER A 277 -21.19 3.83 -19.51
N SER A 278 -20.15 4.29 -18.81
CA SER A 278 -19.43 5.53 -19.13
C SER A 278 -18.06 5.21 -19.75
N ARG A 279 -17.57 6.10 -20.61
CA ARG A 279 -16.28 5.95 -21.31
C ARG A 279 -15.23 6.96 -20.84
N VAL A 280 -15.62 7.91 -19.99
CA VAL A 280 -14.77 8.91 -19.37
C VAL A 280 -15.12 8.99 -17.89
N LEU A 281 -14.10 8.91 -17.03
CA LEU A 281 -14.21 9.19 -15.60
C LEU A 281 -13.50 10.52 -15.32
N ILE A 282 -14.22 11.48 -14.75
CA ILE A 282 -13.66 12.71 -14.19
C ILE A 282 -13.54 12.49 -12.67
N THR A 283 -12.44 12.94 -12.08
CA THR A 283 -12.17 12.80 -10.65
C THR A 283 -11.27 13.92 -10.16
N THR A 284 -11.40 14.30 -8.89
CA THR A 284 -10.51 15.23 -8.21
C THR A 284 -9.28 14.53 -7.60
N ASP A 285 -8.17 15.25 -7.43
CA ASP A 285 -6.83 14.70 -7.08
C ASP A 285 -6.82 13.83 -5.80
N LEU A 286 -7.72 14.09 -4.86
CA LEU A 286 -7.86 13.37 -3.57
C LEU A 286 -8.33 11.89 -3.70
N LEU A 287 -8.54 11.39 -4.93
CA LEU A 287 -9.07 10.06 -5.20
C LEU A 287 -8.16 9.17 -6.06
N TRP A 288 -7.16 9.73 -6.76
CA TRP A 288 -6.24 8.91 -7.56
C TRP A 288 -5.34 8.04 -6.67
N THR A 289 -4.80 8.64 -5.62
CA THR A 289 -3.98 8.02 -4.56
C THR A 289 -4.70 6.93 -3.77
N VAL A 290 -6.01 6.74 -3.97
CA VAL A 290 -6.82 5.81 -3.15
C VAL A 290 -7.27 4.58 -3.95
N TRP A 291 -7.13 4.53 -5.29
CA TRP A 291 -7.79 3.50 -6.14
C TRP A 291 -6.95 2.95 -7.29
N PRO A 292 -6.83 1.61 -7.32
CA PRO A 292 -7.18 0.83 -8.51
C PRO A 292 -8.68 0.46 -8.59
#